data_AF-A0A090VQN2-F1
#
_entry.id   AF-A0A090VQN2-F1
#
_cell.length_a   1.000
_cell.length_b   1.000
_cell.length_c   1.000
_cell.angle_alpha   90.00
_cell.angle_beta   90.00
_cell.angle_gamma   90.00
#
_symmetry.space_group_name_H-M   'P 1'
#
loop_
_entity.id
_entity.type
_entity.pdbx_description
1 polymer ?
#
loop_
_entity_poly.entity_id
_entity_poly.type
_entity_poly.pdbx_seq_one_letter_code
_entity_poly.pdbx_strand_id
1 'polypeptide(L)'
;MLPLVLKAFFDARLGMFTHVITVLLLGSIVPNSYEYMFLQILAGIVTILTVSELYKRANLFISVGQITLIYIVAYFAFFVIHEGSIETINWNTFLLFILCGLATLFVQPLIYAYEKMFGLVSDVSLLELSDTNTKLLKELSNVSPGTFHHSLNVANLLKLQQTK
;
A
#
# COMPACT_ATOMS: atom_id res chain seq x y z
N MET A 1 2.42 4.57 4.35
CA MET A 1 2.97 4.62 2.97
C MET A 1 4.11 3.66 2.75
N LEU A 2 5.18 3.73 3.54
CA LEU A 2 6.38 2.91 3.35
C LEU A 2 6.10 1.41 3.08
N PRO A 3 5.29 0.70 3.88
CA PRO A 3 5.02 -0.72 3.61
C PRO A 3 4.21 -0.97 2.32
N LEU A 4 3.37 -0.01 1.89
CA LEU A 4 2.59 -0.12 0.64
C LEU A 4 3.51 -0.02 -0.58
N VAL A 5 4.44 0.94 -0.54
CA VAL A 5 5.41 1.12 -1.63
C VAL A 5 6.29 -0.13 -1.74
N LEU A 6 6.83 -0.62 -0.63
CA LEU A 6 7.66 -1.83 -0.65
C LEU A 6 6.88 -3.07 -1.08
N LYS A 7 5.61 -3.20 -0.66
CA LYS A 7 4.73 -4.28 -1.13
C LYS A 7 4.50 -4.21 -2.64
N ALA A 8 4.44 -3.02 -3.25
CA ALA A 8 4.19 -2.86 -4.68
C ALA A 8 5.37 -3.28 -5.59
N PHE A 9 6.60 -3.28 -5.07
CA PHE A 9 7.81 -3.62 -5.85
C PHE A 9 8.45 -4.95 -5.44
N PHE A 10 8.19 -5.42 -4.22
CA PHE A 10 8.82 -6.61 -3.65
C PHE A 10 7.75 -7.59 -3.15
N ASP A 11 7.68 -7.79 -1.83
CA ASP A 11 6.77 -8.74 -1.17
C ASP A 11 6.24 -8.10 0.13
N ALA A 12 5.01 -8.48 0.50
CA ALA A 12 4.36 -8.08 1.74
C ALA A 12 5.20 -8.39 2.98
N ARG A 13 5.94 -9.51 2.98
CA ARG A 13 6.84 -9.89 4.09
C ARG A 13 7.95 -8.85 4.28
N LEU A 14 8.61 -8.44 3.20
CA LEU A 14 9.66 -7.42 3.23
C LEU A 14 9.10 -6.07 3.70
N GLY A 15 7.92 -5.68 3.19
CA GLY A 15 7.23 -4.46 3.61
C GLY A 15 6.91 -4.44 5.11
N MET A 16 6.55 -5.57 5.70
CA MET A 16 6.25 -5.67 7.13
C MET A 16 7.51 -5.53 7.99
N PHE A 17 8.58 -6.27 7.66
CA PHE A 17 9.84 -6.22 8.41
C PHE A 17 10.45 -4.82 8.41
N THR A 18 10.54 -4.20 7.23
CA THR A 18 11.07 -2.84 7.07
C THR A 18 10.23 -1.80 7.80
N HIS A 19 8.90 -1.92 7.75
CA HIS A 19 8.01 -1.02 8.50
C HIS A 19 8.22 -1.15 10.02
N VAL A 20 8.27 -2.37 10.56
CA VAL A 20 8.49 -2.59 12.00
C VAL A 20 9.83 -2.00 12.45
N ILE A 21 10.90 -2.23 11.71
CA ILE A 21 12.22 -1.66 12.02
C ILE A 21 12.17 -0.13 12.00
N THR A 22 11.53 0.46 10.98
CA THR A 22 11.40 1.92 10.87
C THR A 22 10.62 2.52 12.04
N VAL A 23 9.52 1.87 12.45
CA VAL A 23 8.70 2.31 13.60
C VAL A 23 9.48 2.22 14.91
N LEU A 24 10.29 1.18 15.11
CA LEU A 24 11.13 1.05 16.31
C LEU A 24 12.20 2.17 16.39
N LEU A 25 12.81 2.50 15.26
CA LEU A 25 13.80 3.58 15.19
C LEU A 25 13.14 4.95 15.45
N LEU A 26 12.02 5.23 14.80
CA LEU A 26 11.31 6.51 14.96
C LEU A 26 10.64 6.65 16.33
N GLY A 27 10.15 5.55 16.91
CA GLY A 27 9.56 5.53 18.24
C GLY A 27 10.51 6.04 19.33
N SER A 28 11.81 5.83 19.15
CA SER A 28 12.84 6.31 20.10
C SER A 28 13.08 7.83 20.04
N ILE A 29 12.63 8.49 18.97
CA ILE A 29 12.86 9.92 18.71
C ILE A 29 11.59 10.74 18.98
N VAL A 30 10.42 10.17 18.67
CA VAL A 30 9.12 10.85 18.73
C VAL A 30 8.64 11.01 20.18
N PRO A 31 8.15 12.20 20.58
CA PRO A 31 7.46 12.36 21.86
C PRO A 31 6.20 11.48 21.91
N ASN A 32 5.90 10.89 23.08
CA ASN A 32 4.85 9.87 23.24
C ASN A 32 5.13 8.60 22.41
N SER A 33 6.33 8.03 22.57
CA SER A 33 6.81 6.82 21.89
C SER A 33 5.82 5.64 21.92
N TYR A 34 5.17 5.39 23.06
CA TYR A 34 4.24 4.26 23.23
C TYR A 34 2.99 4.41 22.36
N GLU A 35 2.39 5.60 22.34
CA GLU A 35 1.22 5.90 21.51
C GLU A 35 1.58 5.76 20.03
N TYR A 36 2.69 6.40 19.63
CA TYR A 36 3.17 6.36 18.25
C TYR A 36 3.44 4.93 17.77
N MET A 37 4.17 4.13 18.55
CA MET A 37 4.49 2.75 18.20
C MET A 37 3.23 1.89 18.10
N PHE A 38 2.30 2.03 19.05
CA PHE A 38 1.04 1.29 19.05
C PHE A 38 0.21 1.58 17.80
N LEU A 39 0.00 2.86 17.49
CA LEU A 39 -0.75 3.29 16.31
C LEU A 39 -0.09 2.82 15.01
N GLN A 40 1.23 2.99 14.88
CA GLN A 40 1.94 2.67 13.64
C GLN A 40 2.08 1.17 13.38
N ILE A 41 2.22 0.36 14.42
CA ILE A 41 2.24 -1.11 14.27
C ILE A 41 0.87 -1.61 13.82
N LEU A 42 -0.22 -1.19 14.48
CA LEU A 42 -1.57 -1.59 14.11
C LEU A 42 -1.93 -1.13 12.69
N ALA A 43 -1.69 0.14 12.38
CA ALA A 43 -1.94 0.68 11.06
C ALA A 43 -1.11 -0.03 9.98
N GLY A 44 0.17 -0.30 10.26
CA GLY A 44 1.07 -1.01 9.34
C GLY A 44 0.59 -2.42 9.01
N ILE A 45 0.21 -3.20 10.03
CA ILE A 45 -0.30 -4.57 9.85
C ILE A 45 -1.56 -4.57 8.99
N VAL A 46 -2.55 -3.76 9.35
CA VAL A 46 -3.82 -3.69 8.60
C VAL A 46 -3.57 -3.23 7.17
N THR A 47 -2.72 -2.22 6.98
CA THR A 47 -2.36 -1.72 5.65
C THR A 47 -1.75 -2.83 4.77
N ILE A 48 -0.86 -3.67 5.30
CA ILE A 48 -0.22 -4.72 4.51
C ILE A 48 -1.19 -5.87 4.20
N LEU A 49 -1.99 -6.27 5.18
CA LEU A 49 -2.89 -7.41 5.05
C LEU A 49 -4.12 -7.11 4.19
N THR A 50 -4.64 -5.89 4.26
CA THR A 50 -5.89 -5.53 3.59
C THR A 50 -5.70 -5.13 2.13
N VAL A 51 -4.54 -4.56 1.79
CA VAL A 51 -4.32 -4.04 0.44
C VAL A 51 -3.78 -5.13 -0.48
N SER A 52 -4.65 -6.00 -0.97
CA SER A 52 -4.30 -7.12 -1.87
C SER A 52 -4.08 -6.70 -3.32
N GLU A 53 -4.72 -5.61 -3.76
CA GLU A 53 -4.69 -5.14 -5.15
C GLU A 53 -4.68 -3.61 -5.20
N LEU A 54 -3.48 -3.01 -5.11
CA LEU A 54 -3.25 -1.56 -5.19
C LEU A 54 -3.70 -0.92 -6.52
N TYR A 55 -3.93 -1.75 -7.55
CA TYR A 55 -4.21 -1.29 -8.90
C TYR A 55 -5.60 -0.68 -9.08
N LYS A 56 -6.61 -1.31 -8.47
CA LYS A 56 -8.00 -0.90 -8.66
C LYS A 56 -8.20 0.39 -7.86
N ARG A 57 -8.49 1.49 -8.54
CA ARG A 57 -8.77 2.79 -7.90
C ARG A 57 -9.80 2.67 -6.77
N ALA A 58 -10.81 1.81 -6.95
CA ALA A 58 -11.80 1.51 -5.91
C ALA A 58 -11.20 0.91 -4.63
N ASN A 59 -10.22 0.00 -4.75
CA ASN A 59 -9.58 -0.64 -3.61
C ASN A 59 -8.73 0.34 -2.80
N LEU A 60 -8.12 1.34 -3.45
CA LEU A 60 -7.37 2.39 -2.75
C LEU A 60 -8.27 3.27 -1.89
N PHE A 61 -9.44 3.67 -2.39
CA PHE A 61 -10.38 4.45 -1.59
C PHE A 61 -10.90 3.65 -0.39
N ILE A 62 -11.17 2.35 -0.57
CA ILE A 62 -11.55 1.45 0.52
C ILE A 62 -10.41 1.35 1.55
N SER A 63 -9.17 1.21 1.08
CA SER A 63 -7.97 1.14 1.92
C SER A 63 -7.77 2.41 2.74
N VAL A 64 -7.97 3.59 2.14
CA VAL A 64 -7.90 4.90 2.83
C VAL A 64 -8.92 4.96 3.97
N GLY A 65 -10.16 4.55 3.70
CA GLY A 65 -11.21 4.49 4.73
C GLY A 65 -10.84 3.55 5.88
N GLN A 66 -10.33 2.36 5.56
CA GLN A 66 -9.91 1.37 6.56
C GLN A 66 -8.72 1.85 7.39
N ILE A 67 -7.71 2.48 6.79
CA ILE A 67 -6.56 3.06 7.50
C ILE A 67 -7.03 4.17 8.44
N THR A 68 -7.91 5.05 7.97
CA THR A 68 -8.44 6.13 8.82
C THR A 68 -9.23 5.57 9.99
N LEU A 69 -10.08 4.57 9.75
CA LEU A 69 -10.87 3.90 10.78
C LEU A 69 -9.98 3.18 11.80
N ILE A 70 -8.90 2.53 11.36
CA ILE A 70 -7.98 1.86 12.29
C ILE A 70 -7.25 2.85 13.18
N TYR A 71 -6.86 4.02 12.65
CA TYR A 71 -6.24 5.07 13.47
C TYR A 71 -7.21 5.60 14.52
N ILE A 72 -8.47 5.83 14.16
CA ILE A 72 -9.52 6.27 15.09
C ILE A 72 -9.73 5.24 16.20
N VAL A 73 -9.92 3.96 15.84
CA VAL A 73 -10.18 2.89 16.81
C VAL A 73 -8.96 2.63 17.69
N ALA A 74 -7.76 2.61 17.11
CA ALA A 74 -6.53 2.37 17.85
C ALA A 74 -6.21 3.52 18.80
N TYR A 75 -6.40 4.78 18.37
CA TYR A 75 -6.22 5.94 19.23
C TYR A 75 -7.19 5.94 20.39
N PHE A 76 -8.48 5.69 20.11
CA PHE A 76 -9.50 5.57 21.15
C PHE A 76 -9.17 4.45 22.14
N ALA A 77 -8.77 3.27 21.65
CA ALA A 77 -8.40 2.14 22.49
C ALA A 77 -7.18 2.44 23.37
N PHE A 78 -6.13 3.05 22.80
CA PHE A 78 -4.94 3.45 23.55
C PHE A 78 -5.30 4.44 24.67
N PHE A 79 -6.10 5.44 24.33
CA PHE A 79 -6.50 6.49 25.25
C PHE A 79 -7.35 5.98 26.42
N VAL A 80 -8.30 5.07 26.15
CA VAL A 80 -9.10 4.40 27.19
C VAL A 80 -8.23 3.58 28.15
N ILE A 81 -7.18 2.92 27.63
CA ILE A 81 -6.26 2.11 28.44
C ILE A 81 -5.33 2.98 29.29
N HIS A 82 -4.85 4.12 28.76
CA HIS A 82 -3.81 4.93 29.41
C HIS A 82 -4.36 6.03 30.33
N GLU A 83 -5.33 6.81 29.87
CA GLU A 83 -5.79 8.01 30.59
C GLU A 83 -7.11 7.79 31.35
N GLY A 84 -7.95 6.85 30.92
CA GLY A 84 -9.22 6.51 31.60
C GLY A 84 -10.28 7.63 31.68
N SER A 85 -9.98 8.84 31.18
CA SER A 85 -10.87 10.00 31.10
C SER A 85 -10.99 10.46 29.66
N ILE A 86 -12.21 10.73 29.17
CA ILE A 86 -12.51 11.09 27.77
C ILE A 86 -12.31 12.60 27.51
N GLU A 87 -12.08 13.39 28.56
CA GLU A 87 -12.08 14.87 28.48
C GLU A 87 -10.81 15.46 27.86
N THR A 88 -9.69 14.73 27.86
CA THR A 88 -8.40 15.16 27.32
C THR A 88 -8.21 14.83 25.83
N ILE A 89 -9.24 14.31 25.15
CA ILE A 89 -9.18 13.99 23.72
C ILE A 89 -8.93 15.26 22.88
N ASN A 90 -7.81 15.27 22.18
CA ASN A 90 -7.50 16.33 21.24
C ASN A 90 -8.20 16.09 19.89
N TRP A 91 -9.20 16.92 19.58
CA TRP A 91 -9.94 16.87 18.32
C TRP A 91 -9.06 17.10 17.08
N ASN A 92 -7.94 17.82 17.22
CA ASN A 92 -7.01 18.01 16.09
C ASN A 92 -6.35 16.71 15.63
N THR A 93 -6.17 15.73 16.52
CA THR A 93 -5.55 14.44 16.17
C THR A 93 -6.43 13.66 15.18
N PHE A 94 -7.75 13.76 15.30
CA PHE A 94 -8.68 13.15 14.34
C PHE A 94 -8.54 13.75 12.94
N LEU A 95 -8.37 15.07 12.85
CA LEU A 95 -8.13 15.76 11.58
C LEU A 95 -6.81 15.29 10.96
N LEU A 96 -5.77 15.11 11.78
CA LEU A 96 -4.49 14.54 11.33
C LEU A 96 -4.65 13.11 10.81
N PHE A 97 -5.48 12.26 11.43
CA PHE A 97 -5.73 10.91 10.92
C PHE A 97 -6.43 10.91 9.56
N ILE A 98 -7.39 11.81 9.36
CA ILE A 98 -8.04 11.98 8.04
C ILE A 98 -7.01 12.44 7.01
N LEU A 99 -6.16 13.41 7.37
CA LEU A 99 -5.11 13.91 6.48
C LEU A 99 -4.10 12.80 6.15
N CYS A 100 -3.67 12.00 7.13
CA CYS A 100 -2.82 10.84 6.93
C CYS A 100 -3.48 9.77 6.04
N GLY A 101 -4.77 9.52 6.23
CA GLY A 101 -5.56 8.63 5.38
C GLY A 101 -5.55 9.11 3.93
N LEU A 102 -5.91 10.37 3.69
CA LEU A 102 -5.91 11.00 2.37
C LEU A 102 -4.52 11.03 1.74
N ALA A 103 -3.46 11.22 2.54
CA ALA A 103 -2.09 11.13 2.06
C ALA A 103 -1.78 9.76 1.40
N THR A 104 -2.54 8.71 1.74
CA THR A 104 -2.39 7.37 1.13
C THR A 104 -2.79 7.34 -0.34
N LEU A 105 -3.60 8.28 -0.80
CA LEU A 105 -3.93 8.40 -2.22
C LEU A 105 -2.70 8.75 -3.06
N PHE A 106 -1.69 9.42 -2.47
CA PHE A 106 -0.45 9.75 -3.16
C PHE A 106 0.49 8.55 -3.36
N VAL A 107 0.14 7.36 -2.84
CA VAL A 107 0.97 6.16 -3.05
C VAL A 107 1.04 5.76 -4.53
N GLN A 108 -0.02 5.96 -5.32
CA GLN A 108 -0.03 5.64 -6.75
C GLN A 108 0.96 6.52 -7.55
N PRO A 109 0.88 7.87 -7.47
CA PRO A 109 1.88 8.73 -8.08
C PRO A 109 3.31 8.40 -7.61
N LEU A 110 3.47 8.04 -6.34
CA LEU A 110 4.78 7.67 -5.80
C LEU A 110 5.31 6.39 -6.44
N ILE A 111 4.49 5.34 -6.56
CA ILE A 111 4.88 4.10 -7.25
C ILE A 111 5.31 4.40 -8.69
N TYR A 112 4.51 5.17 -9.44
CA TYR A 112 4.87 5.54 -10.82
C TYR A 112 6.19 6.34 -10.91
N ALA A 113 6.42 7.26 -9.97
CA ALA A 113 7.68 8.01 -9.90
C ALA A 113 8.88 7.08 -9.66
N TYR A 114 8.74 6.09 -8.77
CA TYR A 114 9.76 5.08 -8.52
C TYR A 114 9.99 4.16 -9.73
N GLU A 115 8.94 3.74 -10.43
CA GLU A 115 9.08 2.97 -11.69
C GLU A 115 9.94 3.73 -12.71
N LYS A 116 9.67 5.03 -12.90
CA LYS A 116 10.40 5.86 -13.86
C LYS A 116 11.85 6.12 -13.45
N MET A 117 12.12 6.26 -12.15
CA MET A 117 13.47 6.49 -11.64
C MET A 117 14.35 5.24 -11.71
N PHE A 118 13.79 4.07 -11.39
CA PHE A 118 14.56 2.82 -11.26
C PHE A 118 14.42 1.87 -12.46
N GLY A 119 13.51 2.16 -13.41
CA GLY A 119 13.22 1.28 -14.55
C GLY A 119 12.62 -0.07 -14.13
N LEU A 120 12.13 -0.18 -12.90
CA LEU A 120 11.51 -1.38 -12.36
C LEU A 120 10.05 -1.45 -12.83
N VAL A 121 9.63 -2.62 -13.32
CA VAL A 121 8.23 -2.90 -13.62
C VAL A 121 7.58 -3.28 -12.29
N SER A 122 6.68 -2.44 -11.76
CA SER A 122 5.87 -2.85 -10.61
C SER A 122 4.72 -3.76 -11.08
N ASP A 123 4.06 -4.42 -10.13
CA ASP A 123 2.84 -5.19 -10.41
C ASP A 123 1.77 -4.36 -11.14
N VAL A 124 1.86 -3.03 -11.01
CA VAL A 124 1.03 -2.07 -11.73
C VAL A 124 1.35 -2.13 -13.24
N SER A 125 2.58 -1.80 -13.64
CA SER A 125 2.96 -1.87 -15.05
C SER A 125 2.75 -3.26 -15.67
N LEU A 126 2.95 -4.36 -14.92
CA LEU A 126 2.70 -5.73 -15.43
C LEU A 126 1.23 -5.98 -15.79
N LEU A 127 0.29 -5.45 -15.01
CA LEU A 127 -1.13 -5.61 -15.27
C LEU A 127 -1.59 -4.73 -16.45
N GLU A 128 -1.04 -3.53 -16.57
CA GLU A 128 -1.26 -2.62 -17.69
C GLU A 128 -0.71 -3.19 -19.01
N LEU A 129 0.47 -3.83 -18.97
CA LEU A 129 1.06 -4.54 -20.11
C LEU A 129 0.32 -5.83 -20.49
N SER A 130 -0.42 -6.43 -19.55
CA SER A 130 -1.24 -7.62 -19.81
C SER A 130 -2.63 -7.30 -20.37
N ASP A 131 -3.01 -6.02 -20.49
CA ASP A 131 -4.29 -5.63 -21.07
C ASP A 131 -4.27 -5.78 -22.60
N THR A 132 -4.86 -6.87 -23.07
CA THR A 132 -5.00 -7.22 -24.49
C THR A 132 -5.85 -6.24 -25.30
N ASN A 133 -6.53 -5.27 -24.68
CA ASN A 133 -7.25 -4.21 -25.40
C ASN A 133 -6.38 -3.05 -25.84
N THR A 134 -5.09 -3.02 -25.46
CA THR A 134 -4.18 -1.98 -25.93
C THR A 134 -4.00 -2.06 -27.45
N LYS A 135 -3.92 -0.89 -28.09
CA LYS A 135 -3.78 -0.76 -29.56
C LYS A 135 -2.59 -1.56 -30.09
N LEU A 136 -1.50 -1.62 -29.30
CA LEU A 136 -0.27 -2.35 -29.60
C LEU A 136 -0.46 -3.88 -29.60
N LEU A 137 -1.12 -4.45 -28.59
CA LEU A 137 -1.38 -5.90 -28.53
C LEU A 137 -2.39 -6.34 -29.59
N LYS A 138 -3.33 -5.46 -29.95
CA LYS A 138 -4.28 -5.69 -31.04
C LYS A 138 -3.60 -5.75 -32.40
N GLU A 139 -2.65 -4.85 -32.66
CA GLU A 139 -1.80 -4.92 -33.87
C GLU A 139 -0.91 -6.17 -33.86
N LEU A 140 -0.32 -6.53 -32.72
CA LEU A 140 0.54 -7.70 -32.61
C LEU A 140 -0.24 -9.01 -32.82
N SER A 141 -1.47 -9.10 -32.31
CA SER A 141 -2.41 -10.19 -32.59
C SER A 141 -2.80 -10.27 -34.08
N ASN A 142 -2.93 -9.13 -34.76
CA ASN A 142 -3.29 -9.08 -36.17
C ASN A 142 -2.11 -9.42 -37.10
N VAL A 143 -0.89 -9.04 -36.73
CA VAL A 143 0.32 -9.19 -37.56
C VAL A 143 1.03 -10.53 -37.30
N SER A 144 1.08 -11.01 -36.04
CA SER A 144 1.76 -12.25 -35.68
C SER A 144 1.07 -12.96 -34.48
N PRO A 145 0.00 -13.73 -34.73
CA PRO A 145 -0.78 -14.36 -33.66
C PRO A 145 0.03 -15.37 -32.83
N GLY A 146 1.01 -16.06 -33.42
CA GLY A 146 1.87 -17.00 -32.68
C GLY A 146 2.74 -16.33 -31.62
N THR A 147 3.34 -15.17 -31.96
CA THR A 147 4.17 -14.38 -31.03
C THR A 147 3.32 -13.75 -29.93
N PHE A 148 2.09 -13.35 -30.26
CA PHE A 148 1.11 -12.88 -29.29
C PHE A 148 0.78 -13.97 -28.26
N HIS A 149 0.44 -15.18 -28.70
CA HIS A 149 0.14 -16.30 -27.79
C HIS A 149 1.34 -16.70 -26.93
N HIS A 150 2.56 -16.69 -27.48
CA HIS A 150 3.76 -16.99 -26.70
C HIS A 150 4.01 -15.92 -25.62
N SER A 151 3.88 -14.63 -25.96
CA SER A 151 4.08 -13.54 -25.01
C SER A 151 3.01 -13.54 -23.91
N LEU A 152 1.76 -13.84 -24.26
CA LEU A 152 0.66 -13.96 -23.30
C LEU A 152 0.86 -15.13 -22.35
N ASN A 153 1.33 -16.28 -22.85
CA ASN A 153 1.63 -17.44 -22.01
C ASN A 153 2.78 -17.17 -21.04
N VAL A 154 3.85 -16.49 -21.49
CA VAL A 154 4.96 -16.09 -20.61
C VAL A 154 4.51 -15.08 -19.56
N ALA A 155 3.70 -14.08 -19.92
CA ALA A 155 3.15 -13.11 -18.98
C ALA A 155 2.24 -13.77 -17.92
N ASN A 156 1.37 -14.70 -18.33
CA ASN A 156 0.54 -15.46 -17.40
C ASN A 156 1.36 -16.32 -16.44
N LEU A 157 2.45 -16.93 -16.90
CA LEU A 157 3.36 -17.70 -16.04
C LEU A 157 4.07 -16.83 -15.00
N LEU A 158 4.56 -15.64 -15.40
CA LEU A 158 5.17 -14.67 -14.48
C LEU A 158 4.17 -14.19 -13.43
N LYS A 159 2.93 -13.89 -13.85
CA LYS A 159 1.86 -13.48 -12.94
C LYS A 159 1.55 -14.55 -11.88
N LEU A 160 1.50 -15.83 -12.29
CA LEU A 160 1.30 -16.96 -11.37
C LEU A 160 2.45 -17.12 -10.36
N GLN A 161 3.69 -16.77 -10.73
CA GLN A 161 4.83 -16.78 -9.81
C GLN A 161 4.77 -15.66 -8.76
N GLN A 162 4.20 -14.50 -9.09
CA GLN A 162 4.05 -13.39 -8.14
C GLN A 162 2.86 -13.55 -7.17
N THR A 163 1.94 -14.47 -7.46
CA THR A 163 0.74 -14.70 -6.62
C THR A 163 0.91 -15.86 -5.62
N LYS A 164 2.09 -16.51 -5.58
CA LYS A 164 2.44 -17.61 -4.67
C LYS A 164 3.44 -17.14 -3.61
#